data_AF-A0A7J4IKS4-F1
#
_entry.id   AF-A0A7J4IKS4-F1
#
_cell.length_a   1.000
_cell.length_b   1.000
_cell.length_c   1.000
_cell.angle_alpha   90.00
_cell.angle_beta   90.00
_cell.angle_gamma   90.00
#
_symmetry.space_group_name_H-M   'P 1'
#
loop_
_entity.id
_entity.type
_entity.pdbx_description
1 polymer ?
#
loop_
_entity_poly.entity_id
_entity_poly.type
_entity_poly.pdbx_seq_one_letter_code
_entity_poly.pdbx_strand_id
1 'polypeptide(L)'
;MAHFISPTDGSATGVGGLPHTDPARAVDDVLAAFPEVPYAPGLPNRGPFEQIVWNDARTLPGLEVIEGRLVVDLGADHAEAMEAVYLDFVEGNAAAYGPAAETYAGLLDLVSRDLPSAVLVKAQVTGPVTFGMQVVDTDKRPILYDEAYADLLGKMLALRARAVEERLAATGVPETLVVLNEPYWASLG
;
A
#
# COMPACT_ATOMS: atom_id res chain seq x y z
N MET A 1 -10.80 7.47 11.89
CA MET A 1 -10.51 7.03 13.27
C MET A 1 -10.88 5.57 13.30
N ALA A 2 -9.98 4.66 13.73
CA ALA A 2 -10.25 3.23 13.65
C ALA A 2 -11.46 2.85 14.54
N HIS A 3 -12.38 2.08 13.98
CA HIS A 3 -13.55 1.55 14.67
C HIS A 3 -13.71 0.05 14.38
N PHE A 4 -14.58 -0.61 15.13
CA PHE A 4 -14.92 -2.00 14.87
C PHE A 4 -15.81 -2.09 13.64
N ILE A 5 -15.38 -2.88 12.65
CA ILE A 5 -16.16 -3.15 11.44
C ILE A 5 -17.41 -3.94 11.82
N SER A 6 -18.54 -3.57 11.23
CA SER A 6 -19.81 -4.31 11.37
C SER A 6 -19.65 -5.79 10.94
N PRO A 7 -20.30 -6.76 11.61
CA PRO A 7 -20.23 -8.16 11.22
C PRO A 7 -20.65 -8.36 9.75
N THR A 8 -19.85 -9.12 8.98
CA THR A 8 -20.11 -9.40 7.56
C THR A 8 -20.78 -10.76 7.32
N ASP A 9 -21.37 -11.36 8.35
CA ASP A 9 -22.06 -12.67 8.32
C ASP A 9 -21.25 -13.81 7.67
N GLY A 10 -19.91 -13.75 7.76
CA GLY A 10 -19.02 -14.77 7.21
C GLY A 10 -18.68 -14.60 5.72
N SER A 11 -18.94 -13.42 5.15
CA SER A 11 -18.60 -13.10 3.75
C SER A 11 -17.11 -13.29 3.43
N ALA A 12 -16.83 -13.80 2.24
CA ALA A 12 -15.48 -14.05 1.75
C ALA A 12 -14.88 -12.82 1.03
N THR A 13 -13.56 -12.69 1.07
CA THR A 13 -12.79 -11.69 0.31
C THR A 13 -11.44 -12.26 -0.12
N GLY A 14 -10.83 -11.70 -1.16
CA GLY A 14 -9.52 -12.11 -1.67
C GLY A 14 -8.34 -11.43 -0.98
N VAL A 15 -7.13 -11.90 -1.27
CA VAL A 15 -5.87 -11.30 -0.81
C VAL A 15 -4.80 -11.42 -1.90
N GLY A 16 -3.99 -10.38 -2.06
CA GLY A 16 -2.81 -10.40 -2.92
C GLY A 16 -3.09 -9.97 -4.37
N GLY A 17 -2.25 -10.46 -5.27
CA GLY A 17 -2.28 -10.07 -6.67
C GLY A 17 -3.03 -11.06 -7.57
N LEU A 18 -3.51 -10.56 -8.70
CA LEU A 18 -4.05 -11.36 -9.79
C LEU A 18 -3.07 -11.38 -10.99
N PRO A 19 -3.04 -12.45 -11.80
CA PRO A 19 -2.14 -12.55 -12.95
C PRO A 19 -2.53 -11.65 -14.14
N HIS A 20 -3.47 -10.74 -13.94
CA HIS A 20 -3.99 -9.84 -14.96
C HIS A 20 -2.99 -8.73 -15.30
N THR A 21 -2.98 -8.33 -16.57
CA THR A 21 -2.30 -7.11 -17.04
C THR A 21 -3.27 -5.95 -17.24
N ASP A 22 -4.58 -6.22 -17.31
CA ASP A 22 -5.63 -5.22 -17.47
C ASP A 22 -6.37 -5.04 -16.14
N PRO A 23 -6.31 -3.85 -15.51
CA PRO A 23 -6.98 -3.57 -14.25
C PRO A 23 -8.50 -3.76 -14.33
N ALA A 24 -9.11 -3.36 -15.44
CA ALA A 24 -10.56 -3.43 -15.57
C ALA A 24 -11.06 -4.87 -15.51
N ARG A 25 -10.40 -5.76 -16.25
CA ARG A 25 -10.68 -7.20 -16.21
C ARG A 25 -10.43 -7.81 -14.83
N ALA A 26 -9.36 -7.40 -14.17
CA ALA A 26 -9.04 -7.89 -12.83
C ALA A 26 -10.13 -7.51 -11.83
N VAL A 27 -10.61 -6.26 -11.88
CA VAL A 27 -11.68 -5.76 -11.01
C VAL A 27 -13.01 -6.42 -11.36
N ASP A 28 -13.33 -6.61 -12.63
CA ASP A 28 -14.55 -7.33 -13.04
C ASP A 28 -14.58 -8.76 -12.45
N ASP A 29 -13.45 -9.47 -12.47
CA ASP A 29 -13.33 -10.80 -11.85
C ASP A 29 -13.46 -10.75 -10.33
N VAL A 30 -12.90 -9.73 -9.67
CA VAL A 30 -13.08 -9.51 -8.22
C VAL A 30 -14.54 -9.29 -7.88
N LEU A 31 -15.24 -8.41 -8.61
CA LEU A 31 -16.64 -8.08 -8.34
C LEU A 31 -17.56 -9.27 -8.62
N ALA A 32 -17.23 -10.11 -9.60
CA ALA A 32 -17.96 -11.35 -9.86
C ALA A 32 -17.77 -12.39 -8.74
N ALA A 33 -16.58 -12.49 -8.15
CA ALA A 33 -16.26 -13.49 -7.13
C ALA A 33 -16.61 -13.03 -5.69
N PHE A 34 -16.47 -11.74 -5.40
CA PHE A 34 -16.59 -11.15 -4.06
C PHE A 34 -17.47 -9.88 -4.07
N PRO A 35 -18.74 -9.97 -4.46
CA PRO A 35 -19.60 -8.80 -4.63
C PRO A 35 -19.89 -8.05 -3.31
N GLU A 36 -19.95 -8.76 -2.18
CA GLU A 36 -20.25 -8.16 -0.86
C GLU A 36 -19.01 -7.57 -0.17
N VAL A 37 -17.84 -8.19 -0.38
CA VAL A 37 -16.56 -7.74 0.20
C VAL A 37 -15.46 -7.70 -0.87
N PRO A 38 -15.56 -6.81 -1.87
CA PRO A 38 -14.56 -6.71 -2.91
C PRO A 38 -13.23 -6.21 -2.35
N TYR A 39 -12.13 -6.64 -2.96
CA TYR A 39 -10.79 -6.23 -2.58
C TYR A 39 -10.06 -5.59 -3.76
N ALA A 40 -9.24 -4.57 -3.52
CA ALA A 40 -8.34 -4.02 -4.52
C ALA A 40 -7.23 -5.05 -4.84
N PRO A 41 -7.18 -5.61 -6.06
CA PRO A 41 -6.15 -6.56 -6.42
C PRO A 41 -4.84 -5.85 -6.79
N GLY A 42 -3.71 -6.42 -6.37
CA GLY A 42 -2.41 -6.07 -6.98
C GLY A 42 -2.27 -6.70 -8.37
N LEU A 43 -1.49 -6.09 -9.27
CA LEU A 43 -1.36 -6.56 -10.65
C LEU A 43 0.11 -6.77 -11.06
N PRO A 44 0.83 -7.70 -10.42
CA PRO A 44 2.29 -7.84 -10.56
C PRO A 44 2.75 -8.11 -12.01
N ASN A 45 1.88 -8.66 -12.86
CA ASN A 45 2.19 -8.91 -14.27
C ASN A 45 2.18 -7.64 -15.15
N ARG A 46 1.71 -6.49 -14.63
CA ARG A 46 1.74 -5.20 -15.34
C ARG A 46 3.13 -4.55 -15.31
N GLY A 47 3.93 -4.83 -14.30
CA GLY A 47 5.26 -4.25 -14.18
C GLY A 47 5.76 -4.13 -12.73
N PRO A 48 6.99 -3.65 -12.56
CA PRO A 48 7.64 -3.57 -11.26
C PRO A 48 6.86 -2.69 -10.27
N PHE A 49 6.24 -1.59 -10.71
CA PHE A 49 5.49 -0.68 -9.84
C PHE A 49 4.19 -1.25 -9.27
N GLU A 50 3.78 -2.45 -9.68
CA GLU A 50 2.63 -3.18 -9.13
C GLU A 50 3.06 -4.31 -8.19
N GLN A 51 4.37 -4.48 -7.99
CA GLN A 51 4.91 -5.38 -6.98
C GLN A 51 4.76 -4.73 -5.60
N ILE A 52 4.45 -5.56 -4.60
CA ILE A 52 4.11 -5.15 -3.23
C ILE A 52 4.91 -3.94 -2.71
N VAL A 53 6.24 -4.04 -2.62
CA VAL A 53 7.08 -2.95 -2.08
C VAL A 53 7.16 -1.75 -3.02
N TRP A 54 7.31 -1.99 -4.32
CA TRP A 54 7.46 -0.93 -5.31
C TRP A 54 6.22 -0.04 -5.40
N ASN A 55 5.05 -0.65 -5.22
CA ASN A 55 3.75 0.02 -5.25
C ASN A 55 3.64 1.11 -4.16
N ASP A 56 4.31 0.91 -3.03
CA ASP A 56 4.33 1.81 -1.87
C ASP A 56 5.58 2.68 -1.78
N ALA A 57 6.60 2.42 -2.60
CA ALA A 57 7.94 2.97 -2.39
C ALA A 57 8.09 4.44 -2.78
N ARG A 58 7.24 4.96 -3.68
CA ARG A 58 7.38 6.30 -4.27
C ARG A 58 7.56 7.45 -3.27
N THR A 59 7.01 7.32 -2.06
CA THR A 59 7.06 8.37 -1.03
C THR A 59 8.25 8.26 -0.08
N LEU A 60 9.14 7.28 -0.29
CA LEU A 60 10.31 7.08 0.56
C LEU A 60 11.38 8.16 0.28
N PRO A 61 11.79 8.94 1.31
CA PRO A 61 12.88 9.89 1.18
C PRO A 61 14.19 9.24 0.72
N GLY A 62 14.82 9.85 -0.29
CA GLY A 62 16.09 9.39 -0.84
C GLY A 62 16.01 8.13 -1.72
N LEU A 63 14.81 7.69 -2.09
CA LEU A 63 14.65 6.51 -2.94
C LEU A 63 15.15 6.75 -4.36
N GLU A 64 15.99 5.84 -4.82
CA GLU A 64 16.46 5.73 -6.20
C GLU A 64 16.21 4.32 -6.74
N VAL A 65 16.10 4.22 -8.07
CA VAL A 65 16.06 2.92 -8.76
C VAL A 65 17.42 2.68 -9.43
N ILE A 66 18.22 1.78 -8.85
CA ILE A 66 19.56 1.45 -9.33
C ILE A 66 19.58 -0.02 -9.73
N GLU A 67 19.88 -0.30 -11.01
CA GLU A 67 19.94 -1.67 -11.56
C GLU A 67 18.68 -2.51 -11.26
N GLY A 68 17.50 -1.89 -11.27
CA GLY A 68 16.23 -2.57 -10.98
C GLY A 68 16.03 -2.92 -9.51
N ARG A 69 16.73 -2.26 -8.59
CA ARG A 69 16.50 -2.32 -7.14
C ARG A 69 16.09 -0.96 -6.59
N LEU A 70 15.30 -0.98 -5.52
CA LEU A 70 14.99 0.19 -4.71
C LEU A 70 16.16 0.41 -3.75
N VAL A 71 16.85 1.53 -3.91
CA VAL A 71 18.07 1.86 -3.16
C VAL A 71 17.92 3.21 -2.48
N VAL A 72 18.47 3.35 -1.28
CA VAL A 72 18.59 4.64 -0.58
C VAL A 72 20.06 4.87 -0.23
N ASP A 73 20.62 6.02 -0.58
CA ASP A 73 21.94 6.41 -0.08
C ASP A 73 21.82 6.98 1.33
N LEU A 74 22.09 6.15 2.34
CA LEU A 74 22.06 6.55 3.77
C LEU A 74 23.16 7.57 4.13
N GLY A 75 24.18 7.76 3.27
CA GLY A 75 25.22 8.76 3.47
C GLY A 75 24.84 10.16 2.98
N ALA A 76 23.75 10.29 2.23
CA ALA A 76 23.24 11.57 1.75
C ALA A 76 22.30 12.23 2.78
N ASP A 77 22.15 13.55 2.67
CA ASP A 77 21.27 14.32 3.55
C ASP A 77 19.82 14.30 3.06
N HIS A 78 19.00 13.49 3.73
CA HIS A 78 17.55 13.40 3.48
C HIS A 78 16.70 14.05 4.57
N ALA A 79 17.32 14.84 5.47
CA ALA A 79 16.67 15.30 6.70
C ALA A 79 15.38 16.10 6.44
N GLU A 80 15.40 17.02 5.47
CA GLU A 80 14.23 17.83 5.11
C GLU A 80 13.06 16.96 4.61
N ALA A 81 13.35 15.98 3.74
CA ALA A 81 12.33 15.08 3.19
C ALA A 81 11.78 14.13 4.27
N MET A 82 12.63 13.66 5.18
CA MET A 82 12.18 12.86 6.33
C MET A 82 11.31 13.70 7.26
N GLU A 83 11.74 14.91 7.63
CA GLU A 83 10.98 15.85 8.47
C GLU A 83 9.58 16.12 7.91
N ALA A 84 9.45 16.29 6.59
CA ALA A 84 8.15 16.44 5.94
C ALA A 84 7.21 15.25 6.21
N VAL A 85 7.71 14.01 6.17
CA VAL A 85 6.92 12.81 6.51
C VAL A 85 6.49 12.83 7.98
N TYR A 86 7.37 13.24 8.89
CA TYR A 86 7.04 13.36 10.32
C TYR A 86 5.95 14.41 10.55
N LEU A 87 6.06 15.59 9.92
CA LEU A 87 5.05 16.65 10.02
C LEU A 87 3.71 16.17 9.46
N ASP A 88 3.70 15.60 8.26
CA ASP A 88 2.48 15.03 7.66
C ASP A 88 1.84 13.97 8.57
N PHE A 89 2.65 13.12 9.20
CA PHE A 89 2.16 12.09 10.12
C PHE A 89 1.51 12.70 11.37
N VAL A 90 2.14 13.70 11.98
CA VAL A 90 1.62 14.42 13.15
C VAL A 90 0.33 15.17 12.82
N GLU A 91 0.27 15.81 11.65
CA GLU A 91 -0.92 16.53 11.18
C GLU A 91 -2.00 15.59 10.62
N GLY A 92 -1.64 14.34 10.34
CA GLY A 92 -2.51 13.38 9.67
C GLY A 92 -2.79 13.74 8.20
N ASN A 93 -1.87 14.44 7.55
CA ASN A 93 -1.97 14.87 6.15
C ASN A 93 -1.50 13.74 5.21
N ALA A 94 -2.46 12.93 4.74
CA ALA A 94 -2.16 11.79 3.86
C ALA A 94 -2.16 12.14 2.36
N ALA A 95 -2.39 13.41 1.99
CA ALA A 95 -2.68 13.80 0.61
C ALA A 95 -1.56 13.43 -0.39
N ALA A 96 -0.30 13.53 0.02
CA ALA A 96 0.86 13.20 -0.82
C ALA A 96 1.15 11.69 -0.92
N TYR A 97 0.49 10.85 -0.10
CA TYR A 97 0.74 9.41 0.03
C TYR A 97 -0.34 8.58 -0.66
N GLY A 98 -1.18 9.21 -1.48
CA GLY A 98 -2.22 8.54 -2.24
C GLY A 98 -1.69 7.64 -3.36
N PRO A 99 -2.51 6.68 -3.83
CA PRO A 99 -2.31 5.99 -5.10
C PRO A 99 -2.08 6.96 -6.27
N ALA A 100 -1.24 6.58 -7.23
CA ALA A 100 -0.95 7.35 -8.45
C ALA A 100 -1.17 6.50 -9.70
N ALA A 101 -1.30 7.10 -10.89
CA ALA A 101 -1.62 6.35 -12.12
C ALA A 101 -0.61 5.23 -12.46
N GLU A 102 0.64 5.37 -12.00
CA GLU A 102 1.72 4.41 -12.22
C GLU A 102 1.72 3.23 -11.22
N THR A 103 0.96 3.35 -10.12
CA THR A 103 0.85 2.37 -9.04
C THR A 103 -0.63 2.01 -8.81
N TYR A 104 -0.92 0.95 -8.05
CA TYR A 104 -2.27 0.70 -7.55
C TYR A 104 -3.36 0.63 -8.63
N ALA A 105 -3.07 0.15 -9.85
CA ALA A 105 -4.04 0.26 -10.94
C ALA A 105 -5.34 -0.52 -10.65
N GLY A 106 -5.26 -1.66 -9.96
CA GLY A 106 -6.44 -2.40 -9.51
C GLY A 106 -7.27 -1.65 -8.45
N LEU A 107 -6.62 -0.90 -7.54
CA LEU A 107 -7.32 -0.04 -6.58
C LEU A 107 -7.98 1.15 -7.29
N LEU A 108 -7.25 1.83 -8.18
CA LEU A 108 -7.75 2.98 -8.92
C LEU A 108 -8.96 2.62 -9.79
N ASP A 109 -8.93 1.46 -10.44
CA ASP A 109 -10.07 0.95 -11.18
C ASP A 109 -11.24 0.59 -10.24
N LEU A 110 -10.99 -0.14 -9.15
CA LEU A 110 -12.02 -0.54 -8.19
C LEU A 110 -12.79 0.65 -7.60
N VAL A 111 -12.07 1.68 -7.14
CA VAL A 111 -12.72 2.87 -6.51
C VAL A 111 -13.45 3.75 -7.52
N SER A 112 -13.31 3.50 -8.82
CA SER A 112 -14.06 4.16 -9.87
C SER A 112 -15.39 3.45 -10.22
N ARG A 113 -15.60 2.22 -9.70
CA ARG A 113 -16.80 1.42 -9.97
C ARG A 113 -17.95 1.77 -9.05
N ASP A 114 -19.16 1.47 -9.50
CA ASP A 114 -20.33 1.40 -8.63
C ASP A 114 -20.33 0.05 -7.88
N LEU A 115 -20.51 0.09 -6.56
CA LEU A 115 -20.38 -1.06 -5.66
C LEU A 115 -21.67 -1.28 -4.85
N PRO A 116 -22.84 -1.47 -5.51
CA PRO A 116 -24.15 -1.40 -4.84
C PRO A 116 -24.42 -2.53 -3.84
N SER A 117 -23.71 -3.65 -3.96
CA SER A 117 -23.83 -4.81 -3.07
C SER A 117 -22.75 -4.87 -2.00
N ALA A 118 -21.74 -3.99 -2.07
CA ALA A 118 -20.61 -4.05 -1.16
C ALA A 118 -21.00 -3.49 0.21
N VAL A 119 -20.74 -4.27 1.26
CA VAL A 119 -20.91 -3.86 2.66
C VAL A 119 -19.58 -3.42 3.27
N LEU A 120 -18.47 -3.92 2.73
CA LEU A 120 -17.10 -3.62 3.13
C LEU A 120 -16.21 -3.64 1.90
N VAL A 121 -15.34 -2.66 1.70
CA VAL A 121 -14.32 -2.70 0.64
C VAL A 121 -12.93 -2.82 1.26
N LYS A 122 -12.10 -3.69 0.69
CA LYS A 122 -10.78 -4.02 1.22
C LYS A 122 -9.67 -3.51 0.30
N ALA A 123 -8.59 -2.99 0.86
CA ALA A 123 -7.31 -2.84 0.17
C ALA A 123 -6.17 -3.38 1.02
N GLN A 124 -4.98 -3.42 0.43
CA GLN A 124 -3.76 -3.82 1.12
C GLN A 124 -2.68 -2.76 0.89
N VAL A 125 -1.85 -2.56 1.90
CA VAL A 125 -0.64 -1.72 1.87
C VAL A 125 0.50 -2.55 2.43
N THR A 126 1.71 -2.42 1.91
CA THR A 126 2.88 -3.12 2.46
C THR A 126 3.18 -2.63 3.87
N GLY A 127 3.47 -3.53 4.79
CA GLY A 127 3.90 -3.13 6.13
C GLY A 127 5.39 -2.77 6.22
N PRO A 128 5.80 -2.06 7.29
CA PRO A 128 7.15 -1.52 7.44
C PRO A 128 8.26 -2.56 7.47
N VAL A 129 8.01 -3.77 7.96
CA VAL A 129 9.04 -4.81 8.01
C VAL A 129 9.35 -5.33 6.61
N THR A 130 8.33 -5.74 5.87
CA THR A 130 8.50 -6.23 4.49
C THR A 130 9.07 -5.16 3.59
N PHE A 131 8.61 -3.92 3.76
CA PHE A 131 9.14 -2.80 3.00
C PHE A 131 10.62 -2.57 3.31
N GLY A 132 10.96 -2.39 4.59
CA GLY A 132 12.33 -2.07 5.01
C GLY A 132 13.32 -3.21 4.81
N MET A 133 12.84 -4.47 4.74
CA MET A 133 13.67 -5.63 4.42
C MET A 133 14.03 -5.75 2.93
N GLN A 134 13.22 -5.17 2.03
CA GLN A 134 13.41 -5.28 0.58
C GLN A 134 14.05 -4.06 -0.06
N VAL A 135 13.85 -2.86 0.51
CA VAL A 135 14.61 -1.68 0.12
C VAL A 135 15.98 -1.73 0.79
N VAL A 136 17.03 -1.45 0.04
CA VAL A 136 18.42 -1.59 0.51
C VAL A 136 19.19 -0.28 0.45
N ASP A 137 20.28 -0.19 1.20
CA ASP A 137 21.27 0.87 1.07
C ASP A 137 22.25 0.63 -0.10
N THR A 138 23.21 1.54 -0.26
CA THR A 138 24.28 1.45 -1.27
C THR A 138 25.20 0.24 -1.06
N ASP A 139 25.28 -0.30 0.16
CA ASP A 139 25.99 -1.52 0.53
C ASP A 139 25.13 -2.80 0.43
N LYS A 140 23.91 -2.68 -0.12
CA LYS A 140 22.91 -3.77 -0.28
C LYS A 140 22.38 -4.34 1.04
N ARG A 141 22.45 -3.57 2.12
CA ARG A 141 21.87 -3.92 3.42
C ARG A 141 20.45 -3.36 3.50
N PRO A 142 19.48 -4.12 4.03
CA PRO A 142 18.13 -3.60 4.24
C PRO A 142 18.10 -2.31 5.06
N ILE A 143 17.31 -1.33 4.60
CA ILE A 143 17.16 -0.04 5.29
C ILE A 143 16.46 -0.17 6.65
N LEU A 144 15.77 -1.29 6.92
CA LEU A 144 15.19 -1.56 8.23
C LEU A 144 16.23 -1.60 9.36
N TYR A 145 17.51 -1.83 9.04
CA TYR A 145 18.58 -1.85 10.03
C TYR A 145 19.12 -0.46 10.39
N ASP A 146 18.74 0.57 9.64
CA ASP A 146 18.99 1.95 10.02
C ASP A 146 17.87 2.45 10.94
N GLU A 147 18.22 2.99 12.11
CA GLU A 147 17.25 3.37 13.14
C GLU A 147 16.32 4.50 12.67
N ALA A 148 16.85 5.45 11.89
CA ALA A 148 16.10 6.60 11.43
C ALA A 148 15.08 6.18 10.35
N TYR A 149 15.50 5.33 9.41
CA TYR A 149 14.59 4.76 8.43
C TYR A 149 13.58 3.79 9.04
N ALA A 150 13.97 2.95 10.00
CA ALA A 150 13.04 2.05 10.69
C ALA A 150 11.87 2.81 11.35
N ASP A 151 12.15 3.94 12.01
CA ASP A 151 11.13 4.79 12.64
C ASP A 151 10.28 5.57 11.60
N LEU A 152 10.91 6.00 10.51
CA LEU A 152 10.25 6.70 9.40
C LEU A 152 9.24 5.81 8.66
N LEU A 153 9.60 4.54 8.39
CA LEU A 153 8.79 3.61 7.61
C LEU A 153 7.39 3.41 8.19
N GLY A 154 7.28 3.29 9.52
CA GLY A 154 6.00 3.16 10.20
C GLY A 154 5.08 4.36 9.95
N LYS A 155 5.63 5.58 9.95
CA LYS A 155 4.87 6.83 9.75
C LYS A 155 4.45 7.00 8.30
N MET A 156 5.39 6.82 7.38
CA MET A 156 5.13 6.89 5.94
C MET A 156 4.05 5.88 5.51
N LEU A 157 4.14 4.63 5.97
CA LEU A 157 3.19 3.59 5.58
C LEU A 157 1.83 3.73 6.28
N ALA A 158 1.79 4.34 7.47
CA ALA A 158 0.52 4.74 8.08
C ALA A 158 -0.19 5.83 7.27
N LEU A 159 0.56 6.83 6.76
CA LEU A 159 0.01 7.84 5.85
C LEU A 159 -0.46 7.23 4.53
N ARG A 160 0.30 6.28 3.96
CA ARG A 160 -0.10 5.50 2.78
C ARG A 160 -1.40 4.73 3.03
N ALA A 161 -1.50 4.01 4.14
CA ALA A 161 -2.70 3.28 4.52
C ALA A 161 -3.91 4.19 4.66
N ARG A 162 -3.74 5.35 5.29
CA ARG A 162 -4.79 6.38 5.40
C ARG A 162 -5.21 6.93 4.04
N ALA A 163 -4.25 7.25 3.16
CA ALA A 163 -4.58 7.75 1.82
C ALA A 163 -5.33 6.70 0.98
N VAL A 164 -4.99 5.42 1.14
CA VAL A 164 -5.72 4.31 0.51
C VAL A 164 -7.13 4.17 1.10
N GLU A 165 -7.27 4.22 2.43
CA GLU A 165 -8.58 4.22 3.10
C GLU A 165 -9.46 5.37 2.62
N GLU A 166 -8.92 6.58 2.47
CA GLU A 166 -9.64 7.75 1.97
C GLU A 166 -10.18 7.53 0.54
N ARG A 167 -9.43 6.83 -0.32
CA ARG A 167 -9.91 6.43 -1.66
C ARG A 167 -11.02 5.39 -1.58
N LEU A 168 -10.92 4.43 -0.67
CA LEU A 168 -11.95 3.43 -0.44
C LEU A 168 -13.24 4.08 0.08
N ALA A 169 -13.14 4.95 1.07
CA ALA A 169 -14.28 5.64 1.67
C ALA A 169 -15.03 6.51 0.65
N ALA A 170 -14.32 7.08 -0.32
CA ALA A 170 -14.92 7.88 -1.39
C ALA A 170 -15.86 7.08 -2.32
N THR A 171 -15.84 5.75 -2.28
CA THR A 171 -16.79 4.89 -3.02
C THR A 171 -18.22 4.92 -2.43
N GLY A 172 -18.38 5.34 -1.18
CA GLY A 172 -19.66 5.32 -0.47
C GLY A 172 -20.03 3.97 0.13
N VAL A 173 -19.16 2.96 0.05
CA VAL A 173 -19.34 1.67 0.74
C VAL A 173 -19.35 1.89 2.26
N PRO A 174 -20.24 1.22 3.03
CA PRO A 174 -20.42 1.50 4.46
C PRO A 174 -19.16 1.35 5.31
N GLU A 175 -18.33 0.36 4.99
CA GLU A 175 -17.12 0.03 5.76
C GLU A 175 -15.90 -0.07 4.84
N THR A 176 -14.72 0.20 5.39
CA THR A 176 -13.44 0.01 4.69
C THR A 176 -12.48 -0.81 5.54
N LEU A 177 -11.59 -1.57 4.89
CA LEU A 177 -10.54 -2.35 5.54
C LEU A 177 -9.23 -2.20 4.77
N VAL A 178 -8.20 -1.69 5.43
CA VAL A 178 -6.84 -1.69 4.91
C VAL A 178 -6.01 -2.71 5.68
N VAL A 179 -5.50 -3.73 4.98
CA VAL A 179 -4.65 -4.76 5.56
C VAL A 179 -3.18 -4.42 5.32
N LEU A 180 -2.38 -4.40 6.38
CA LEU A 180 -0.92 -4.34 6.25
C LEU A 180 -0.40 -5.72 5.85
N ASN A 181 0.16 -5.81 4.65
CA ASN A 181 0.68 -7.04 4.07
C ASN A 181 2.16 -7.22 4.45
N GLU A 182 2.44 -8.24 5.25
CA GLU A 182 3.73 -8.43 5.93
C GLU A 182 4.31 -9.85 5.75
N PRO A 183 4.56 -10.32 4.52
CA PRO A 183 5.11 -11.67 4.29
C PRO A 183 6.49 -11.89 4.94
N TYR A 184 7.33 -10.86 5.08
CA TYR A 184 8.63 -10.98 5.72
C TYR A 184 8.56 -10.99 7.25
N TRP A 185 7.43 -10.61 7.86
CA TRP A 185 7.31 -10.64 9.31
C TRP A 185 7.52 -12.05 9.88
N ALA A 186 6.99 -13.07 9.19
CA ALA A 186 7.21 -14.47 9.56
C ALA A 186 8.68 -14.92 9.50
N SER A 187 9.54 -14.16 8.82
CA SER A 187 10.99 -14.46 8.74
C SER A 187 11.79 -13.91 9.94
N LEU A 188 11.18 -13.04 10.76
CA LEU A 188 11.83 -12.41 11.91
C LEU A 188 11.60 -13.15 13.25
N GLY A 189 10.79 -14.21 13.28
CA GLY A 189 10.60 -15.08 14.46
C GLY A 189 9.18 -15.08 14.99
#